data_AF-A0A0H4CEX3-F1
#
_entry.id   AF-A0A0H4CEX3-F1
#
_cell.length_a   1.000
_cell.length_b   1.000
_cell.length_c   1.000
_cell.angle_alpha   90.00
_cell.angle_beta   90.00
_cell.angle_gamma   90.00
#
_symmetry.space_group_name_H-M   'P 1'
#
loop_
_entity.id
_entity.type
_entity.pdbx_description
1 polymer ?
#
loop_
_entity_poly.entity_id
_entity_poly.type
_entity_poly.pdbx_seq_one_letter_code
_entity_poly.pdbx_strand_id
1 'polypeptide(L)'
;MLLHGIADQLNTIADQLPLADQIRADPAIGEILDDEVRNLARLLGYLAGESALRHRAAARYPAQATPAQRRITLALARAAKPTGGALAALGSAVHDLGVLADLTHQASGPDRHRAIAAAHQHLAVHFAKARSHLARAAQQLRRAADSRPTPPVAAPPSPQANPSRTR
;
A
#
# COMPACT_ATOMS: atom_id res chain seq x y z
N MET A 1 -9.63 1.15 -14.16
CA MET A 1 -8.38 1.83 -14.58
C MET A 1 -7.56 2.30 -13.38
N LEU A 2 -8.04 3.26 -12.56
CA LEU A 2 -7.25 3.84 -11.45
C LEU A 2 -6.69 2.82 -10.44
N LEU A 3 -7.53 1.91 -9.92
CA LEU A 3 -7.09 0.93 -8.90
C LEU A 3 -6.06 -0.08 -9.43
N HIS A 4 -6.17 -0.48 -10.69
CA HIS A 4 -5.19 -1.35 -11.34
C HIS A 4 -3.83 -0.65 -11.48
N GLY A 5 -3.82 0.59 -11.98
CA GLY A 5 -2.58 1.36 -12.13
C GLY A 5 -1.84 1.57 -10.81
N ILE A 6 -2.56 1.86 -9.72
CA ILE A 6 -1.94 1.98 -8.39
C ILE A 6 -1.41 0.62 -7.91
N ALA A 7 -2.15 -0.46 -8.14
CA ALA A 7 -1.69 -1.79 -7.77
C ALA A 7 -0.42 -2.20 -8.53
N ASP A 8 -0.34 -1.86 -9.80
CA ASP A 8 0.83 -2.15 -10.64
C ASP A 8 2.03 -1.33 -10.18
N GLN A 9 1.85 -0.03 -9.89
CA GLN A 9 2.90 0.80 -9.33
C GLN A 9 3.44 0.27 -7.99
N LEU A 10 2.56 -0.21 -7.10
CA LEU A 10 2.98 -0.83 -5.83
C LEU A 10 3.79 -2.11 -6.04
N ASN A 11 3.45 -2.91 -7.05
CA ASN A 11 4.22 -4.10 -7.40
C ASN A 11 5.58 -3.73 -8.01
N THR A 12 5.64 -2.73 -8.89
CA THR A 12 6.90 -2.22 -9.45
C THR A 12 7.85 -1.78 -8.34
N ILE A 13 7.38 -0.98 -7.38
CA ILE A 13 8.19 -0.57 -6.22
C ILE A 13 8.63 -1.81 -5.42
N ALA A 14 7.75 -2.78 -5.20
CA ALA A 14 8.10 -4.00 -4.48
C ALA A 14 9.17 -4.85 -5.20
N ASP A 15 9.16 -4.87 -6.53
CA ASP A 15 10.12 -5.59 -7.35
C ASP A 15 11.49 -4.90 -7.39
N GLN A 16 11.53 -3.57 -7.22
CA GLN A 16 12.75 -2.77 -7.13
C GLN A 16 13.46 -2.88 -5.78
N LEU A 17 12.77 -3.33 -4.72
CA LEU A 17 13.39 -3.51 -3.41
C LEU A 17 14.37 -4.71 -3.42
N PRO A 18 15.62 -4.51 -2.91
CA PRO A 18 16.68 -5.50 -2.99
C PRO A 18 16.35 -6.77 -2.21
N LEU A 19 16.84 -7.90 -2.71
CA LEU A 19 16.75 -9.19 -2.05
C LEU A 19 17.88 -9.40 -1.03
N ALA A 20 17.70 -10.37 -0.12
CA ALA A 20 18.61 -10.59 1.00
C ALA A 20 20.07 -10.85 0.57
N ASP A 21 20.26 -11.51 -0.57
CA ASP A 21 21.54 -11.78 -1.21
C ASP A 21 22.19 -10.52 -1.80
N GLN A 22 21.38 -9.59 -2.32
CA GLN A 22 21.84 -8.34 -2.94
C GLN A 22 22.30 -7.31 -1.90
N ILE A 23 21.72 -7.32 -0.70
CA ILE A 23 22.00 -6.36 0.39
C ILE A 23 23.46 -6.41 0.88
N ARG A 24 24.14 -7.55 0.72
CA ARG A 24 25.54 -7.70 1.14
C ARG A 24 26.54 -7.28 0.05
N ALA A 25 26.10 -7.22 -1.20
CA ALA A 25 26.97 -7.04 -2.35
C ALA A 25 26.96 -5.61 -2.90
N ASP A 26 25.90 -4.85 -2.62
CA ASP A 26 25.64 -3.59 -3.31
C ASP A 26 25.86 -2.35 -2.40
N PRO A 27 26.84 -1.49 -2.70
CA PRO A 27 26.98 -0.20 -2.01
C PRO A 27 25.86 0.81 -2.35
N ALA A 28 25.09 0.60 -3.42
CA ALA A 28 24.04 1.52 -3.89
C ALA A 28 22.69 1.37 -3.15
N ILE A 29 22.62 0.53 -2.11
CA ILE A 29 21.38 0.32 -1.32
C ILE A 29 20.82 1.63 -0.77
N GLY A 30 21.70 2.59 -0.43
CA GLY A 30 21.27 3.92 0.04
C GLY A 30 20.49 4.71 -1.00
N GLU A 31 20.88 4.63 -2.28
CA GLU A 31 20.21 5.33 -3.39
C GLU A 31 18.85 4.71 -3.68
N ILE A 32 18.80 3.37 -3.79
CA ILE A 32 17.55 2.62 -3.97
C ILE A 32 16.58 2.94 -2.82
N LEU A 33 17.07 3.01 -1.59
CA LEU A 33 16.24 3.30 -0.44
C LEU A 33 15.69 4.73 -0.46
N ASP A 34 16.50 5.74 -0.83
CA ASP A 34 16.02 7.12 -0.98
C ASP A 34 14.94 7.22 -2.05
N ASP A 35 15.16 6.64 -3.23
CA ASP A 35 14.22 6.64 -4.34
C ASP A 35 12.89 5.96 -3.94
N GLU A 36 12.94 4.78 -3.33
CA GLU A 36 11.71 4.06 -2.97
C GLU A 36 10.97 4.68 -1.79
N VAL A 37 11.67 5.30 -0.84
CA VAL A 37 11.05 6.11 0.21
C VAL A 37 10.31 7.29 -0.39
N ARG A 38 10.92 8.01 -1.35
CA ARG A 38 10.27 9.14 -2.04
C ARG A 38 9.06 8.70 -2.85
N ASN A 39 9.17 7.60 -3.60
CA ASN A 39 8.10 7.05 -4.41
C ASN A 39 6.90 6.64 -3.54
N LEU A 40 7.14 5.92 -2.43
CA LEU A 40 6.09 5.50 -1.52
C LEU A 40 5.49 6.66 -0.72
N ALA A 41 6.28 7.64 -0.30
CA ALA A 41 5.76 8.84 0.36
C ALA A 41 4.83 9.62 -0.58
N ARG A 42 5.22 9.81 -1.85
CA ARG A 42 4.37 10.45 -2.87
C ARG A 42 3.08 9.67 -3.08
N LEU A 43 3.17 8.34 -3.19
CA LEU A 43 2.00 7.49 -3.39
C LEU A 43 1.06 7.50 -2.17
N LEU A 44 1.60 7.45 -0.96
CA LEU A 44 0.81 7.56 0.26
C LEU A 44 0.12 8.92 0.37
N GLY A 45 0.83 10.00 0.02
CA GLY A 45 0.26 11.34 -0.08
C GLY A 45 -0.90 11.42 -1.08
N TYR A 46 -0.73 10.79 -2.25
CA TYR A 46 -1.80 10.66 -3.23
C TYR A 46 -3.02 9.90 -2.67
N LEU A 47 -2.82 8.74 -2.06
CA LEU A 47 -3.90 7.95 -1.44
C LEU A 47 -4.64 8.74 -0.34
N ALA A 48 -3.90 9.47 0.50
CA ALA A 48 -4.46 10.30 1.54
C ALA A 48 -5.26 11.47 0.97
N GLY A 49 -4.72 12.19 -0.02
CA GLY A 49 -5.40 13.31 -0.68
C GLY A 49 -6.69 12.88 -1.39
N GLU A 50 -6.63 11.78 -2.14
CA GLU A 50 -7.77 11.20 -2.83
C GLU A 50 -8.87 10.72 -1.85
N SER A 51 -8.46 10.15 -0.71
CA SER A 51 -9.39 9.74 0.35
C SER A 51 -10.04 10.96 1.03
N ALA A 52 -9.26 11.99 1.34
CA ALA A 52 -9.75 13.22 1.96
C ALA A 52 -10.72 13.98 1.03
N LEU A 53 -10.39 14.10 -0.26
CA LEU A 53 -11.25 14.72 -1.26
C LEU A 53 -12.61 14.02 -1.34
N ARG A 54 -12.61 12.68 -1.45
CA ARG A 54 -13.84 11.88 -1.50
C ARG A 54 -14.62 11.92 -0.20
N HIS A 55 -13.94 11.93 0.94
CA HIS A 55 -14.59 12.09 2.24
C HIS A 55 -15.31 13.45 2.35
N ARG A 56 -14.66 14.55 1.96
CA ARG A 56 -15.28 15.88 1.92
C ARG A 56 -16.47 15.94 0.96
N ALA A 57 -16.36 15.33 -0.22
CA ALA A 57 -17.46 15.27 -1.19
C ALA A 57 -18.67 14.48 -0.63
N ALA A 58 -18.43 13.33 0.00
CA ALA A 58 -19.48 12.52 0.61
C ALA A 58 -20.18 13.25 1.78
N ALA A 59 -19.46 14.04 2.56
CA ALA A 59 -20.02 14.85 3.63
C ALA A 59 -20.89 16.01 3.10
N ARG A 60 -20.47 16.66 2.01
CA ARG A 60 -21.18 17.79 1.40
C ARG A 60 -22.39 17.36 0.55
N TYR A 61 -22.29 16.22 -0.12
CA TYR A 61 -23.28 15.73 -1.08
C TYR A 61 -23.62 14.25 -0.84
N PRO A 62 -24.22 13.92 0.32
CA PRO A 62 -24.44 12.52 0.71
C PRO A 62 -25.35 11.76 -0.26
N ALA A 63 -26.34 12.43 -0.85
CA ALA A 63 -27.26 11.83 -1.83
C ALA A 63 -26.61 11.54 -3.20
N GLN A 64 -25.44 12.11 -3.48
CA GLN A 64 -24.75 11.96 -4.77
C GLN A 64 -23.69 10.84 -4.77
N ALA A 65 -23.38 10.27 -3.60
CA ALA A 65 -22.34 9.25 -3.46
C ALA A 65 -22.81 7.88 -3.96
N THR A 66 -22.37 7.49 -5.16
CA THR A 66 -22.74 6.19 -5.72
C THR A 66 -22.11 5.02 -4.93
N PRO A 67 -22.72 3.82 -4.91
CA PRO A 67 -22.10 2.63 -4.33
C PRO A 67 -20.71 2.31 -4.91
N ALA A 68 -20.47 2.63 -6.18
CA ALA A 68 -19.17 2.46 -6.82
C ALA A 68 -18.12 3.41 -6.22
N GLN A 69 -18.45 4.70 -6.07
CA GLN A 69 -17.56 5.70 -5.48
C GLN A 69 -17.19 5.36 -4.03
N ARG A 70 -18.16 4.91 -3.22
CA ARG A 70 -17.91 4.46 -1.84
C ARG A 70 -16.95 3.29 -1.77
N ARG A 71 -17.11 2.29 -2.66
CA ARG A 71 -16.21 1.13 -2.74
C ARG A 71 -14.79 1.52 -3.13
N ILE A 72 -14.63 2.38 -4.15
CA ILE A 72 -13.32 2.88 -4.57
C ILE A 72 -12.64 3.63 -3.41
N THR A 73 -13.37 4.52 -2.73
CA THR A 73 -12.83 5.29 -1.59
C THR A 73 -12.34 4.35 -0.49
N LEU A 74 -13.14 3.33 -0.14
CA LEU A 74 -12.76 2.36 0.87
C LEU A 74 -11.56 1.51 0.44
N ALA A 75 -11.44 1.16 -0.85
CA ALA A 75 -10.30 0.43 -1.37
C ALA A 75 -9.00 1.24 -1.27
N LEU A 76 -9.04 2.52 -1.64
CA LEU A 76 -7.90 3.43 -1.53
C LEU A 76 -7.46 3.60 -0.06
N ALA A 77 -8.43 3.84 0.85
CA ALA A 77 -8.15 3.96 2.27
C ALA A 77 -7.58 2.67 2.88
N ARG A 78 -8.07 1.50 2.46
CA ARG A 78 -7.56 0.19 2.90
C ARG A 78 -6.13 -0.04 2.44
N ALA A 79 -5.78 0.37 1.22
CA ALA A 79 -4.44 0.25 0.67
C ALA A 79 -3.44 1.21 1.32
N ALA A 80 -3.88 2.39 1.76
CA ALA A 80 -3.02 3.37 2.43
C ALA A 80 -2.36 2.80 3.69
N LYS A 81 -3.05 1.95 4.46
CA LYS A 81 -2.50 1.33 5.68
C LYS A 81 -1.26 0.45 5.40
N PRO A 82 -1.33 -0.59 4.55
CA PRO A 82 -0.15 -1.36 4.20
C PRO A 82 0.92 -0.51 3.48
N THR A 83 0.56 0.47 2.64
CA THR A 83 1.55 1.39 2.06
C THR A 83 2.33 2.16 3.13
N GLY A 84 1.65 2.68 4.17
CA GLY A 84 2.32 3.29 5.32
C GLY A 84 3.17 2.31 6.12
N GLY A 85 2.74 1.05 6.23
CA GLY A 85 3.54 -0.03 6.84
C GLY A 85 4.83 -0.33 6.07
N ALA A 86 4.78 -0.29 4.73
CA ALA A 86 5.96 -0.42 3.89
C ALA A 86 6.92 0.76 4.10
N LEU A 87 6.40 1.99 4.09
CA LEU A 87 7.20 3.20 4.34
C LEU A 87 7.88 3.17 5.71
N ALA A 88 7.17 2.72 6.75
CA ALA A 88 7.74 2.56 8.09
C ALA A 88 8.87 1.53 8.12
N ALA A 89 8.72 0.40 7.41
CA ALA A 89 9.78 -0.61 7.30
C ALA A 89 11.02 -0.06 6.57
N LEU A 90 10.84 0.72 5.50
CA LEU A 90 11.94 1.40 4.83
C LEU A 90 12.60 2.45 5.73
N GLY A 91 11.85 3.18 6.54
CA GLY A 91 12.40 4.07 7.56
C GLY A 91 13.30 3.35 8.57
N SER A 92 12.94 2.13 8.98
CA SER A 92 13.82 1.29 9.79
C SER A 92 15.07 0.86 9.03
N ALA A 93 14.97 0.56 7.74
CA ALA A 93 16.15 0.26 6.92
C ALA A 93 17.10 1.48 6.80
N VAL A 94 16.58 2.70 6.72
CA VAL A 94 17.41 3.93 6.73
C VAL A 94 18.21 4.03 8.02
N HIS A 95 17.59 3.68 9.16
CA HIS A 95 18.29 3.64 10.44
C HIS A 95 19.45 2.64 10.43
N ASP A 96 19.23 1.41 9.96
CA ASP A 96 20.28 0.39 9.90
C ASP A 96 21.42 0.77 8.93
N LEU A 97 21.14 1.49 7.84
CA LEU A 97 22.19 2.06 6.98
C LEU A 97 23.06 3.08 7.73
N GLY A 98 22.43 3.92 8.56
CA GLY A 98 23.15 4.85 9.43
C GLY A 98 24.04 4.12 10.45
N VAL A 99 23.55 3.01 11.02
CA VAL A 99 24.32 2.14 11.91
C VAL A 99 25.51 1.51 11.17
N LEU A 100 25.31 1.00 9.95
CA LEU A 100 26.40 0.47 9.13
C LEU A 100 27.46 1.52 8.83
N ALA A 101 27.05 2.75 8.48
CA ALA A 101 27.97 3.85 8.24
C ALA A 101 28.81 4.16 9.50
N ASP A 102 28.20 4.27 10.67
CA ASP A 102 28.93 4.45 11.93
C ASP A 102 29.92 3.32 12.21
N LEU A 103 29.49 2.05 12.05
CA LEU A 103 30.34 0.87 12.23
C LEU A 103 31.56 0.86 11.32
N THR A 104 31.49 1.47 10.12
CA THR A 104 32.66 1.56 9.23
C THR A 104 33.80 2.40 9.79
N HIS A 105 33.50 3.34 10.69
CA HIS A 105 34.48 4.23 11.31
C HIS A 105 35.06 3.66 12.62
N GLN A 106 34.48 2.59 13.15
CA GLN A 106 34.94 1.96 14.39
C GLN A 106 36.16 1.04 14.15
N ALA A 107 36.94 0.82 15.21
CA ALA A 107 38.08 -0.09 15.17
C ALA A 107 37.66 -1.51 14.78
N SER A 108 38.44 -2.14 13.90
CA SER A 108 38.21 -3.52 13.48
C SER A 108 38.28 -4.49 14.66
N GLY A 109 37.27 -5.34 14.79
CA GLY A 109 37.19 -6.33 15.85
C GLY A 109 36.02 -7.30 15.69
N PRO A 110 35.99 -8.42 16.43
CA PRO A 110 34.93 -9.42 16.36
C PRO A 110 33.53 -8.86 16.60
N ASP A 111 33.40 -7.92 17.55
CA ASP A 111 32.11 -7.32 17.89
C ASP A 111 31.59 -6.40 16.77
N ARG A 112 32.49 -5.64 16.12
CA ARG A 112 32.16 -4.88 14.91
C ARG A 112 31.66 -5.79 13.79
N HIS A 113 32.33 -6.91 13.53
CA HIS A 113 31.89 -7.86 12.49
C HIS A 113 30.51 -8.45 12.79
N ARG A 114 30.23 -8.80 14.05
CA ARG A 114 28.90 -9.27 14.47
C ARG A 114 27.83 -8.19 14.30
N ALA A 115 28.13 -6.95 14.67
CA ALA A 115 27.21 -5.83 14.50
C ALA A 115 26.90 -5.55 13.03
N ILE A 116 27.91 -5.57 12.15
CA ILE A 116 27.73 -5.43 10.69
C ILE A 116 26.83 -6.56 10.15
N ALA A 117 27.10 -7.81 10.53
CA ALA A 117 26.30 -8.95 10.11
C ALA A 117 24.83 -8.85 10.56
N ALA A 118 24.60 -8.41 11.80
CA ALA A 118 23.26 -8.18 12.36
C ALA A 118 22.53 -7.04 11.61
N ALA A 119 23.19 -5.92 11.34
CA ALA A 119 22.60 -4.81 10.60
C ALA A 119 22.21 -5.21 9.17
N HIS A 120 23.05 -5.96 8.45
CA HIS A 120 22.66 -6.52 7.14
C HIS A 120 21.47 -7.48 7.23
N GLN A 121 21.38 -8.28 8.30
CA GLN A 121 20.22 -9.15 8.51
C GLN A 121 18.94 -8.33 8.78
N HIS A 122 19.02 -7.27 9.57
CA HIS A 122 17.88 -6.38 9.82
C HIS A 122 17.42 -5.68 8.55
N LEU A 123 18.34 -5.17 7.72
CA LEU A 123 18.03 -4.63 6.39
C LEU A 123 17.21 -5.62 5.56
N ALA A 124 17.67 -6.88 5.47
CA ALA A 124 16.96 -7.92 4.72
C ALA A 124 15.54 -8.15 5.25
N VAL A 125 15.36 -8.16 6.58
CA VAL A 125 14.05 -8.28 7.22
C VAL A 125 13.17 -7.09 6.88
N HIS A 126 13.70 -5.87 6.92
CA HIS A 126 12.95 -4.65 6.63
C HIS A 126 12.51 -4.57 5.17
N PHE A 127 13.37 -4.92 4.21
CA PHE A 127 12.99 -4.99 2.80
C PHE A 127 11.94 -6.07 2.53
N ALA A 128 12.10 -7.28 3.10
CA ALA A 128 11.09 -8.33 2.98
C ALA A 128 9.73 -7.90 3.56
N LYS A 129 9.75 -7.22 4.71
CA LYS A 129 8.55 -6.66 5.34
C LYS A 129 7.90 -5.59 4.45
N ALA A 130 8.68 -4.67 3.90
CA ALA A 130 8.19 -3.66 2.97
C ALA A 130 7.52 -4.30 1.75
N ARG A 131 8.20 -5.26 1.08
CA ARG A 131 7.63 -6.03 -0.03
C ARG A 131 6.30 -6.70 0.32
N SER A 132 6.22 -7.35 1.48
CA SER A 132 4.98 -8.01 1.93
C SER A 132 3.82 -7.03 2.12
N HIS A 133 4.11 -5.83 2.63
CA HIS A 133 3.13 -4.76 2.79
C HIS A 133 2.65 -4.25 1.43
N LEU A 134 3.56 -4.00 0.49
CA LEU A 134 3.24 -3.54 -0.87
C LEU A 134 2.39 -4.57 -1.63
N ALA A 135 2.78 -5.85 -1.58
CA ALA A 135 2.01 -6.94 -2.20
C ALA A 135 0.58 -7.02 -1.63
N ARG A 136 0.43 -6.85 -0.31
CA ARG A 136 -0.89 -6.80 0.34
C ARG A 136 -1.72 -5.59 -0.13
N ALA A 137 -1.10 -4.42 -0.26
CA ALA A 137 -1.77 -3.22 -0.77
C ALA A 137 -2.24 -3.42 -2.22
N ALA A 138 -1.36 -3.91 -3.10
CA ALA A 138 -1.68 -4.20 -4.49
C ALA A 138 -2.81 -5.23 -4.62
N GLN A 139 -2.76 -6.32 -3.84
CA GLN A 139 -3.80 -7.35 -3.84
C GLN A 139 -5.18 -6.78 -3.41
N GLN A 140 -5.21 -5.90 -2.41
CA GLN A 140 -6.46 -5.26 -1.97
C GLN A 140 -7.07 -4.39 -3.07
N LEU A 141 -6.23 -3.64 -3.79
CA LEU A 141 -6.66 -2.78 -4.90
C LEU A 141 -7.18 -3.59 -6.09
N ARG A 142 -6.47 -4.67 -6.47
CA ARG A 142 -6.90 -5.58 -7.55
C ARG A 142 -8.25 -6.22 -7.24
N ARG A 143 -8.39 -6.82 -6.06
CA ARG A 143 -9.67 -7.41 -5.60
C ARG A 143 -10.82 -6.40 -5.63
N ALA A 144 -10.56 -5.15 -5.24
CA ALA A 144 -11.57 -4.11 -5.30
C ALA A 144 -11.93 -3.73 -6.74
N ALA A 145 -10.94 -3.67 -7.64
CA ALA A 145 -11.16 -3.38 -9.05
C ALA A 145 -11.93 -4.48 -9.78
N ASP A 146 -11.69 -5.74 -9.42
CA ASP A 146 -12.33 -6.91 -10.04
C ASP A 146 -13.76 -7.15 -9.53
N SER A 147 -14.12 -6.54 -8.39
CA SER A 147 -15.45 -6.69 -7.81
C SER A 147 -16.52 -5.99 -8.67
N ARG A 148 -17.27 -6.75 -9.47
CA ARG A 148 -18.45 -6.22 -10.18
C ARG A 148 -19.51 -5.74 -9.18
N PRO A 149 -20.29 -4.69 -9.50
CA PRO A 149 -21.53 -4.42 -8.77
C PRO A 149 -22.46 -5.62 -8.92
N THR A 150 -22.82 -6.28 -7.81
CA THR A 150 -23.99 -7.16 -7.79
C THR A 150 -25.19 -6.29 -8.13
N PRO A 151 -25.99 -6.61 -9.16
CA PRO A 151 -27.20 -5.85 -9.44
C PRO A 151 -28.13 -5.92 -8.21
N PRO A 152 -28.87 -4.85 -7.90
CA PRO A 152 -29.87 -4.92 -6.86
C PRO A 152 -30.83 -6.05 -7.21
N VAL A 153 -31.05 -6.97 -6.27
CA VAL A 153 -32.13 -7.95 -6.36
C VAL A 153 -33.41 -7.16 -6.60
N ALA A 154 -34.04 -7.35 -7.75
CA ALA A 154 -35.32 -6.72 -8.05
C ALA A 154 -36.29 -7.09 -6.93
N ALA A 155 -36.90 -6.07 -6.32
CA ALA A 155 -37.95 -6.30 -5.34
C ALA A 155 -39.05 -7.19 -5.98
N PRO A 156 -39.61 -8.16 -5.23
CA PRO A 156 -40.68 -9.00 -5.77
C PRO A 156 -41.84 -8.12 -6.28
N PRO A 157 -42.50 -8.50 -7.38
CA PRO A 157 -43.58 -7.70 -7.95
C PRO A 157 -44.70 -7.53 -6.91
N SER A 158 -45.07 -6.27 -6.64
CA SER A 158 -46.23 -5.95 -5.81
C SER A 158 -47.48 -6.58 -6.43
N PRO A 159 -48.33 -7.27 -5.67
CA PRO A 159 -49.57 -7.84 -6.21
C PRO A 159 -50.47 -6.70 -6.71
N GLN A 160 -50.77 -6.70 -8.01
CA GLN A 160 -51.78 -5.82 -8.59
C GLN A 160 -53.14 -6.13 -7.95
N ALA A 161 -53.74 -5.13 -7.31
CA ALA A 161 -55.12 -5.21 -6.85
C ALA A 161 -56.05 -5.29 -8.08
N ASN A 162 -56.75 -6.42 -8.21
CA ASN A 162 -57.84 -6.59 -9.18
C ASN A 162 -58.95 -5.56 -8.89
N PRO A 163 -59.44 -4.81 -9.89
CA PRO A 163 -60.65 -4.02 -9.71
C PRO A 163 -61.85 -4.97 -9.70
N SER A 164 -62.44 -5.18 -8.53
CA SER A 164 -63.71 -5.89 -8.39
C SER A 164 -64.80 -5.13 -9.14
N ARG A 165 -65.32 -5.75 -10.19
CA ARG A 165 -66.45 -5.31 -11.00
C ARG A 165 -67.71 -5.24 -10.13
N THR A 166 -68.25 -4.05 -9.91
CA THR A 166 -69.56 -3.86 -9.27
C THR A 166 -70.66 -4.19 -10.27
N ARG A 167 -71.71 -4.89 -9.83
CA ARG A 167 -72.91 -5.26 -10.59
C ARG A 167 -74.07 -4.40 -10.14
#